data_AF-D3PX94-F1
#
_entry.id   AF-D3PX94-F1
#
_cell.length_a   1.000
_cell.length_b   1.000
_cell.length_c   1.000
_cell.angle_alpha   90.00
_cell.angle_beta   90.00
_cell.angle_gamma   90.00
#
_symmetry.space_group_name_H-M   'P 1'
#
loop_
_entity.id
_entity.type
_entity.pdbx_description
1 polymer ?
#
loop_
_entity_poly.entity_id
_entity_poly.type
_entity_poly.pdbx_seq_one_letter_code
_entity_poly.pdbx_strand_id
1 'polypeptide(L)'
;MSPQVILVGANPFVRLFDDGEVTVAASVWIVDWSLRGRGNVLVLWHAGRVRVIGENPELAAWVSDDFTRHFPEAEGLDWNRGEVENAAVTIDIDLASGMSVSAADVTIEASGVLDVRGFATDSFDLGGRPHGLSLVLAPVAEAQVHIGGKPVPGTVRREGTPERPSASAFLTAAEVWTGPGTAPA
;
A
#
# COMPACT_ATOMS: atom_id res chain seq x y z
N MET A 1 -10.46 -26.23 -8.38
CA MET A 1 -11.35 -25.30 -7.66
C MET A 1 -11.03 -23.91 -8.16
N SER A 2 -12.04 -23.07 -8.39
CA SER A 2 -11.79 -21.67 -8.74
C SER A 2 -11.26 -20.93 -7.50
N PRO A 3 -10.25 -20.06 -7.64
CA PRO A 3 -9.75 -19.26 -6.54
C PRO A 3 -10.87 -18.34 -6.01
N GLN A 4 -10.89 -18.12 -4.70
CA GLN A 4 -11.90 -17.28 -4.05
C GLN A 4 -11.37 -15.85 -3.95
N VAL A 5 -12.15 -14.87 -4.42
CA VAL A 5 -11.83 -13.45 -4.23
C VAL A 5 -11.89 -13.11 -2.73
N ILE A 6 -10.84 -12.47 -2.21
CA ILE A 6 -10.74 -12.08 -0.79
C ILE A 6 -10.73 -10.56 -0.58
N LEU A 7 -10.22 -9.80 -1.56
CA LEU A 7 -10.16 -8.34 -1.52
C LEU A 7 -10.19 -7.79 -2.95
N VAL A 8 -10.93 -6.70 -3.15
CA VAL A 8 -10.94 -5.88 -4.37
C VAL A 8 -10.73 -4.42 -3.98
N GLY A 9 -9.88 -3.70 -4.71
CA GLY A 9 -9.63 -2.29 -4.49
C GLY A 9 -8.36 -1.74 -5.13
N ALA A 10 -7.57 -1.02 -4.34
CA ALA A 10 -6.25 -0.50 -4.71
C ALA A 10 -5.36 -0.39 -3.46
N ASN A 11 -4.07 -0.63 -3.64
CA ASN A 11 -3.02 -0.41 -2.66
C ASN A 11 -1.76 0.34 -3.19
N PRO A 12 -1.82 1.66 -3.43
CA PRO A 12 -0.61 2.46 -3.60
C PRO A 12 0.37 2.32 -2.43
N PHE A 13 1.66 2.45 -2.73
CA PHE A 13 2.71 2.43 -1.74
C PHE A 13 3.68 3.60 -1.95
N VAL A 14 4.13 4.22 -0.86
CA VAL A 14 5.19 5.23 -0.86
C VAL A 14 6.26 4.82 0.13
N ARG A 15 7.51 4.71 -0.32
CA ARG A 15 8.69 4.55 0.55
C ARG A 15 9.72 5.61 0.23
N LEU A 16 10.13 6.37 1.24
CA LEU A 16 11.13 7.43 1.11
C LEU A 16 12.45 7.04 1.76
N PHE A 17 13.55 7.53 1.17
CA PHE A 17 14.90 7.28 1.62
C PHE A 17 15.67 8.58 1.84
N ASP A 18 16.38 8.68 2.95
CA ASP A 18 17.33 9.76 3.27
C ASP A 18 18.66 9.14 3.66
N ASP A 19 19.76 9.56 3.02
CA ASP A 19 21.10 8.97 3.18
C ASP A 19 21.15 7.42 3.08
N GLY A 20 20.26 6.83 2.27
CA GLY A 20 20.16 5.38 2.06
C GLY A 20 19.29 4.64 3.06
N GLU A 21 18.84 5.30 4.13
CA GLU A 21 17.96 4.74 5.16
C GLU A 21 16.49 5.06 4.87
N VAL A 22 15.59 4.16 5.26
CA VAL A 22 14.15 4.38 5.10
C VAL A 22 13.66 5.34 6.17
N THR A 23 13.05 6.44 5.76
CA THR A 23 12.48 7.43 6.68
C THR A 23 10.98 7.24 6.90
N VAL A 24 10.27 6.76 5.88
CA VAL A 24 8.84 6.45 5.95
C VAL A 24 8.46 5.41 4.89
N ALA A 25 7.52 4.55 5.25
CA ALA A 25 6.82 3.65 4.34
C ALA A 25 5.32 3.75 4.59
N ALA A 26 4.53 3.92 3.54
CA ALA A 26 3.08 4.13 3.61
C ALA A 26 2.38 3.25 2.60
N SER A 27 1.55 2.32 3.06
CA SER A 27 0.65 1.50 2.26
C SER A 27 -0.76 2.07 2.39
N VAL A 28 -1.30 2.53 1.28
CA VAL A 28 -2.56 3.27 1.19
C VAL A 28 -3.60 2.35 0.60
N TRP A 29 -4.63 1.97 1.35
CA TRP A 29 -5.64 1.03 0.89
C TRP A 29 -6.95 1.73 0.59
N ILE A 30 -7.45 1.51 -0.62
CA ILE A 30 -8.86 1.71 -0.99
C ILE A 30 -9.44 0.32 -1.09
N VAL A 31 -10.37 -0.06 -0.21
CA VAL A 31 -11.00 -1.39 -0.24
C VAL A 31 -12.44 -1.25 -0.66
N ASP A 32 -12.73 -1.58 -1.92
CA ASP A 32 -14.08 -1.56 -2.48
C ASP A 32 -14.92 -2.72 -1.94
N TRP A 33 -14.29 -3.88 -1.76
CA TRP A 33 -14.90 -5.09 -1.21
C TRP A 33 -13.85 -6.00 -0.56
N SER A 34 -14.18 -6.62 0.58
CA SER A 34 -13.35 -7.70 1.17
C SER A 34 -14.14 -8.56 2.15
N LEU A 35 -13.52 -9.65 2.62
CA LEU A 35 -14.03 -10.50 3.72
C LEU A 35 -14.13 -9.79 5.09
N ARG A 36 -13.59 -8.58 5.22
CA ARG A 36 -13.60 -7.76 6.46
C ARG A 36 -14.29 -6.40 6.25
N GLY A 37 -15.11 -6.31 5.20
CA GLY A 37 -15.83 -5.09 4.85
C GLY A 37 -15.05 -4.19 3.89
N ARG A 38 -15.50 -2.95 3.79
CA ARG A 38 -14.95 -1.94 2.86
C ARG A 38 -14.47 -0.71 3.63
N GLY A 39 -13.68 0.13 2.97
CA GLY A 39 -13.20 1.40 3.52
C GLY A 39 -11.77 1.70 3.12
N ASN A 40 -11.32 2.88 3.54
CA ASN A 40 -9.95 3.33 3.30
C ASN A 40 -9.09 3.12 4.55
N VAL A 41 -7.83 2.73 4.34
CA VAL A 41 -6.86 2.52 5.43
C VAL A 41 -5.51 3.09 5.02
N LEU A 42 -4.85 3.80 5.94
CA LEU A 42 -3.43 4.14 5.82
C LEU A 42 -2.63 3.30 6.81
N VAL A 43 -1.72 2.46 6.32
CA VAL A 43 -0.71 1.77 7.14
C VAL A 43 0.61 2.51 6.97
N LEU A 44 1.05 3.19 8.03
CA LEU A 44 2.22 4.06 8.03
C LEU A 44 3.29 3.51 8.97
N TRP A 45 4.47 3.20 8.44
CA TRP A 45 5.67 3.02 9.23
C TRP A 45 6.50 4.31 9.21
N HIS A 46 6.87 4.83 10.38
CA HIS A 46 7.79 5.95 10.52
C HIS A 46 8.57 5.84 11.83
N ALA A 47 9.90 6.01 11.77
CA ALA A 47 10.79 5.98 12.93
C ALA A 47 10.60 4.75 13.84
N GLY A 48 10.49 3.55 13.23
CA GLY A 48 10.34 2.28 13.95
C GLY A 48 8.96 2.05 14.57
N ARG A 49 7.93 2.80 14.15
CA ARG A 49 6.57 2.64 14.64
C ARG A 49 5.59 2.48 13.48
N VAL A 50 4.74 1.47 13.57
CA VAL A 50 3.57 1.30 12.71
C VAL A 50 2.35 2.02 13.32
N ARG A 51 1.71 2.89 12.54
CA ARG A 51 0.38 3.45 12.78
C ARG A 51 -0.57 2.93 11.72
N VAL A 52 -1.78 2.56 12.12
CA VAL A 52 -2.82 2.10 11.20
C VAL A 52 -4.02 2.99 11.36
N ILE A 53 -4.40 3.73 10.33
CA ILE A 53 -5.48 4.74 10.40
C ILE A 53 -6.61 4.31 9.49
N GLY A 54 -7.84 4.24 10.01
CA GLY A 54 -9.02 3.92 9.22
C GLY A 54 -10.31 3.88 10.04
N GLU A 55 -11.45 4.09 9.38
CA GLU A 55 -12.76 4.16 10.05
C GLU A 55 -13.32 2.79 10.44
N ASN A 56 -12.86 1.73 9.77
CA ASN A 56 -13.19 0.33 10.08
C ASN A 56 -11.98 -0.34 10.74
N PRO A 57 -11.93 -0.45 12.09
CA PRO A 57 -10.77 -0.97 12.79
C PRO A 57 -10.46 -2.44 12.49
N GLU A 58 -11.48 -3.25 12.18
CA GLU A 58 -11.30 -4.66 11.83
C GLU A 58 -10.60 -4.80 10.48
N LEU A 59 -11.09 -4.05 9.47
CA LEU A 59 -10.43 -3.97 8.16
C LEU A 59 -9.00 -3.43 8.28
N ALA A 60 -8.83 -2.36 9.05
CA ALA A 60 -7.55 -1.68 9.23
C ALA A 60 -6.51 -2.61 9.86
N ALA A 61 -6.86 -3.30 10.94
CA ALA A 61 -6.00 -4.31 11.56
C ALA A 61 -5.67 -5.44 10.57
N TRP A 62 -6.66 -5.93 9.82
CA TRP A 62 -6.49 -7.05 8.89
C TRP A 62 -5.55 -6.72 7.72
N VAL A 63 -5.70 -5.57 7.06
CA VAL A 63 -4.79 -5.21 5.95
C VAL A 63 -3.36 -4.96 6.44
N SER A 64 -3.18 -4.42 7.64
CA SER A 64 -1.86 -4.26 8.25
C SER A 64 -1.22 -5.63 8.59
N ASP A 65 -1.96 -6.50 9.29
CA ASP A 65 -1.44 -7.73 9.87
C ASP A 65 -1.35 -8.90 8.85
N ASP A 66 -2.25 -8.98 7.87
CA ASP A 66 -2.31 -10.09 6.91
C ASP A 66 -1.75 -9.73 5.52
N PHE A 67 -1.59 -8.44 5.18
CA PHE A 67 -1.08 -7.99 3.88
C PHE A 67 0.18 -7.15 4.00
N THR A 68 0.07 -5.89 4.44
CA THR A 68 1.15 -4.89 4.29
C THR A 68 2.47 -5.33 4.91
N ARG A 69 2.43 -5.96 6.09
CA ARG A 69 3.67 -6.44 6.76
C ARG A 69 4.43 -7.52 5.99
N HIS A 70 3.79 -8.15 5.01
CA HIS A 70 4.34 -9.24 4.20
C HIS A 70 4.80 -8.78 2.82
N PHE A 71 4.65 -7.49 2.50
CA PHE A 71 5.10 -6.95 1.23
C PHE A 71 6.61 -6.77 1.19
N PRO A 72 7.25 -6.95 0.02
CA PRO A 72 8.67 -6.66 -0.16
C PRO A 72 9.06 -5.24 0.27
N GLU A 73 8.15 -4.28 0.11
CA GLU A 73 8.33 -2.88 0.51
C GLU A 73 8.47 -2.69 2.02
N ALA A 74 7.96 -3.64 2.84
CA ALA A 74 8.08 -3.65 4.29
C ALA A 74 9.34 -4.38 4.79
N GLU A 75 10.10 -5.05 3.92
CA GLU A 75 11.30 -5.80 4.31
C GLU A 75 12.37 -4.89 4.94
N GLY A 76 12.96 -5.39 6.04
CA GLY A 76 13.99 -4.69 6.79
C GLY A 76 13.47 -3.60 7.73
N LEU A 77 12.16 -3.30 7.73
CA LEU A 77 11.56 -2.41 8.71
C LEU A 77 11.29 -3.16 10.01
N ASP A 78 11.54 -2.51 11.15
CA ASP A 78 11.11 -3.03 12.45
C ASP A 78 9.58 -2.94 12.52
N TRP A 79 8.92 -4.03 12.12
CA TRP A 79 7.48 -4.10 11.97
C TRP A 79 6.84 -4.60 13.26
N ASN A 80 6.54 -3.67 14.16
CA ASN A 80 5.70 -3.95 15.32
C ASN A 80 4.21 -3.94 14.92
N ARG A 81 3.37 -4.62 15.72
CA ARG A 81 1.92 -4.49 15.54
C ARG A 81 1.52 -3.03 15.78
N GLY A 82 0.94 -2.40 14.78
CA GLY A 82 0.56 -1.00 14.85
C GLY A 82 -0.67 -0.76 15.74
N GLU A 83 -0.75 0.44 16.30
CA GLU A 83 -1.97 0.91 16.95
C GLU A 83 -2.97 1.35 15.89
N VAL A 84 -4.21 0.84 16.00
CA VAL A 84 -5.30 1.21 15.10
C VAL A 84 -5.97 2.48 15.62
N GLU A 85 -5.85 3.56 14.85
CA GLU A 85 -6.49 4.85 15.07
C GLU A 85 -7.78 4.91 14.26
N ASN A 86 -8.91 5.15 14.93
CA ASN A 86 -10.18 5.37 14.26
C ASN A 86 -10.26 6.82 13.75
N ALA A 87 -9.97 7.02 12.47
CA ALA A 87 -10.09 8.30 11.80
C ALA A 87 -10.39 8.10 10.30
N ALA A 88 -11.00 9.13 9.69
CA ALA A 88 -11.28 9.15 8.26
C ALA A 88 -9.98 9.19 7.44
N VAL A 89 -10.00 8.50 6.30
CA VAL A 89 -8.90 8.46 5.32
C VAL A 89 -9.46 8.84 3.96
N THR A 90 -9.05 10.01 3.47
CA THR A 90 -9.43 10.50 2.13
C THR A 90 -8.29 10.20 1.17
N ILE A 91 -8.61 9.58 0.03
CA ILE A 91 -7.64 9.18 -0.99
C ILE A 91 -8.20 9.59 -2.35
N ASP A 92 -7.37 10.22 -3.17
CA ASP A 92 -7.61 10.49 -4.59
C ASP A 92 -6.45 9.91 -5.39
N ILE A 93 -6.75 9.10 -6.42
CA ILE A 93 -5.76 8.46 -7.30
C ILE A 93 -6.16 8.75 -8.74
N ASP A 94 -5.19 9.24 -9.50
CA ASP A 94 -5.25 9.33 -10.95
C ASP A 94 -3.97 8.74 -11.53
N LEU A 95 -4.10 7.62 -12.26
CA LEU A 95 -2.97 6.93 -12.89
C LEU A 95 -2.25 7.77 -13.95
N ALA A 96 -2.78 8.94 -14.34
CA ALA A 96 -2.08 9.89 -15.20
C ALA A 96 -1.28 10.94 -14.43
N SER A 97 -1.74 11.36 -13.25
CA SER A 97 -1.19 12.54 -12.56
C SER A 97 -0.58 12.26 -11.19
N GLY A 98 -1.09 11.29 -10.42
CA GLY A 98 -0.59 11.03 -9.08
C GLY A 98 -1.62 10.52 -8.08
N MET A 99 -1.32 10.76 -6.81
CA MET A 99 -2.20 10.48 -5.67
C MET A 99 -2.08 11.58 -4.62
N SER A 100 -3.19 11.85 -3.93
CA SER A 100 -3.21 12.60 -2.68
C SER A 100 -3.92 11.81 -1.58
N VAL A 101 -3.40 11.88 -0.35
CA VAL A 101 -3.96 11.22 0.84
C VAL A 101 -4.00 12.19 2.00
N SER A 102 -5.09 12.15 2.77
CA SER A 102 -5.20 12.81 4.07
C SER A 102 -5.82 11.87 5.10
N ALA A 103 -5.13 11.68 6.23
CA ALA A 103 -5.54 10.81 7.32
C ALA A 103 -5.00 11.32 8.65
N ALA A 104 -5.88 11.68 9.59
CA ALA A 104 -5.50 12.29 10.87
C ALA A 104 -4.52 13.48 10.69
N ASP A 105 -3.29 13.37 11.18
CA ASP A 105 -2.22 14.36 11.05
C ASP A 105 -1.25 14.09 9.88
N VAL A 106 -1.57 13.14 9.01
CA VAL A 106 -0.74 12.67 7.91
C VAL A 106 -1.29 13.16 6.57
N THR A 107 -0.42 13.69 5.72
CA THR A 107 -0.70 13.91 4.30
C THR A 107 0.36 13.28 3.42
N ILE A 108 -0.06 12.77 2.26
CA ILE A 108 0.83 12.17 1.27
C ILE A 108 0.47 12.71 -0.10
N GLU A 109 1.48 13.12 -0.86
CA GLU A 109 1.34 13.45 -2.28
C GLU A 109 2.35 12.63 -3.06
N ALA A 110 1.95 12.10 -4.21
CA ALA A 110 2.80 11.32 -5.10
C ALA A 110 2.51 11.71 -6.55
N SER A 111 3.54 11.88 -7.37
CA SER A 111 3.38 12.43 -8.72
C SER A 111 4.51 11.99 -9.68
N GLY A 112 4.37 12.38 -10.95
CA GLY A 112 5.33 12.03 -11.99
C GLY A 112 5.24 10.55 -12.36
N VAL A 113 4.08 10.11 -12.82
CA VAL A 113 3.86 8.73 -13.27
C VAL A 113 4.85 8.38 -14.38
N LEU A 114 5.58 7.28 -14.20
CA LEU A 114 6.66 6.84 -15.08
C LEU A 114 6.19 5.83 -16.14
N ASP A 115 5.19 5.02 -15.81
CA ASP A 115 4.62 3.97 -16.65
C ASP A 115 3.27 3.53 -16.05
N VAL A 116 2.42 2.85 -16.82
CA VAL A 116 1.17 2.23 -16.36
C VAL A 116 1.04 0.84 -16.98
N ARG A 117 1.01 -0.20 -16.14
CA ARG A 117 1.04 -1.59 -16.63
C ARG A 117 0.27 -2.55 -15.73
N GLY A 118 -0.18 -3.65 -16.32
CA GLY A 118 -0.73 -4.77 -15.56
C GLY A 118 0.34 -5.60 -14.87
N PHE A 119 0.02 -6.12 -13.69
CA PHE A 119 0.78 -7.13 -12.98
C PHE A 119 -0.17 -8.24 -12.54
N ALA A 120 0.26 -9.49 -12.66
CA ALA A 120 -0.46 -10.64 -12.12
C ALA A 120 0.51 -11.73 -11.66
N THR A 121 0.17 -12.40 -10.57
CA THR A 121 0.86 -13.59 -10.05
C THR A 121 -0.14 -14.48 -9.32
N ASP A 122 0.05 -15.79 -9.36
CA ASP A 122 -0.78 -16.77 -8.63
C ASP A 122 -0.13 -17.20 -7.30
N SER A 123 1.04 -16.65 -6.97
CA SER A 123 1.88 -17.12 -5.87
C SER A 123 2.51 -15.98 -5.05
N PHE A 124 1.79 -14.87 -4.87
CA PHE A 124 2.21 -13.82 -3.94
C PHE A 124 2.20 -14.37 -2.50
N ASP A 125 3.32 -14.27 -1.80
CA ASP A 125 3.43 -14.84 -0.45
C ASP A 125 2.90 -13.87 0.61
N LEU A 126 1.83 -14.26 1.30
CA LEU A 126 1.32 -13.57 2.49
C LEU A 126 1.59 -14.41 3.73
N GLY A 127 2.82 -14.33 4.24
CA GLY A 127 3.24 -14.99 5.47
C GLY A 127 3.34 -16.51 5.37
N GLY A 128 3.94 -17.03 4.29
CA GLY A 128 4.05 -18.45 4.00
C GLY A 128 2.82 -19.06 3.33
N ARG A 129 1.91 -18.23 2.82
CA ARG A 129 0.67 -18.67 2.14
C ARG A 129 0.56 -18.00 0.77
N PRO A 130 0.59 -18.77 -0.33
CA PRO A 130 0.46 -18.21 -1.67
C PRO A 130 -0.96 -17.71 -1.92
N HIS A 131 -1.05 -16.52 -2.49
CA HIS A 131 -2.27 -15.86 -2.93
C HIS A 131 -2.12 -15.41 -4.38
N GLY A 132 -3.24 -15.39 -5.11
CA GLY A 132 -3.30 -14.73 -6.40
C GLY A 132 -3.45 -13.22 -6.22
N LEU A 133 -2.73 -12.45 -7.00
CA LEU A 133 -2.78 -11.00 -7.05
C LEU A 133 -2.82 -10.56 -8.52
N SER A 134 -3.76 -9.70 -8.87
CA SER A 134 -3.75 -8.95 -10.13
C SER A 134 -4.03 -7.48 -9.88
N LEU A 135 -3.27 -6.58 -10.50
CA LEU A 135 -3.49 -5.12 -10.40
C LEU A 135 -2.98 -4.37 -11.63
N VAL A 136 -3.39 -3.11 -11.74
CA VAL A 136 -2.68 -2.09 -12.52
C VAL A 136 -1.72 -1.37 -11.59
N LEU A 137 -0.45 -1.23 -11.99
CA LEU A 137 0.61 -0.58 -11.24
C LEU A 137 1.21 0.56 -12.05
N ALA A 138 1.45 1.70 -11.39
CA ALA A 138 2.06 2.89 -11.99
C ALA A 138 3.16 3.46 -11.07
N PRO A 139 4.45 3.17 -11.34
CA PRO A 139 5.55 3.75 -10.58
C PRO A 139 5.55 5.28 -10.70
N VAL A 140 5.87 5.97 -9.60
CA VAL A 140 5.90 7.44 -9.57
C VAL A 140 7.31 7.93 -9.26
N ALA A 141 7.63 9.09 -9.83
CA ALA A 141 8.95 9.68 -9.79
C ALA A 141 9.22 10.41 -8.46
N GLU A 142 8.17 10.93 -7.82
CA GLU A 142 8.24 11.84 -6.70
C GLU A 142 7.13 11.53 -5.69
N ALA A 143 7.44 11.71 -4.41
CA ALA A 143 6.45 11.66 -3.34
C ALA A 143 6.91 12.52 -2.15
N GLN A 144 5.95 13.05 -1.41
CA GLN A 144 6.16 13.81 -0.18
C GLN A 144 5.20 13.30 0.89
N VAL A 145 5.70 13.16 2.12
CA VAL A 145 4.90 12.77 3.28
C VAL A 145 5.06 13.84 4.35
N HIS A 146 3.95 14.29 4.93
CA HIS A 146 3.95 15.16 6.10
C HIS A 146 3.28 14.45 7.28
N ILE A 147 3.82 14.62 8.48
CA ILE A 147 3.26 14.12 9.74
C ILE A 147 3.23 15.28 10.74
N GLY A 148 2.06 15.58 11.30
CA GLY A 148 1.88 16.74 12.19
C GLY A 148 2.25 18.07 11.52
N GLY A 149 2.03 18.17 10.20
CA GLY A 149 2.39 19.33 9.39
C GLY A 149 3.88 19.49 9.09
N LYS A 150 4.73 18.53 9.48
CA LYS A 150 6.18 18.56 9.20
C LYS A 150 6.52 17.58 8.08
N PRO A 151 7.33 17.99 7.07
CA PRO A 151 7.78 17.08 6.05
C PRO A 151 8.69 16.01 6.67
N VAL A 152 8.48 14.75 6.27
CA VAL A 152 9.40 13.66 6.56
C VAL A 152 10.56 13.73 5.56
N PRO A 153 11.83 13.72 6.00
CA PRO A 153 12.97 13.73 5.08
C PRO A 153 12.97 12.54 4.13
N GLY A 154 13.60 12.71 2.97
CA GLY A 154 13.86 11.64 2.03
C GLY A 154 13.18 11.80 0.67
N THR A 155 13.56 10.92 -0.25
CA THR A 155 13.12 10.95 -1.64
C THR A 155 12.77 9.55 -2.14
N VAL A 156 12.01 9.49 -3.23
CA VAL A 156 11.72 8.23 -3.92
C VAL A 156 12.98 7.73 -4.61
N ARG A 157 13.36 6.49 -4.30
CA ARG A 157 14.38 5.76 -5.06
C ARG A 157 13.78 5.22 -6.35
N ARG A 158 14.39 5.56 -7.49
CA ARG A 158 14.03 5.08 -8.83
C ARG A 158 14.97 3.96 -9.25
N GLU A 159 14.42 2.94 -9.89
CA GLU A 159 15.13 1.75 -10.35
C GLU A 159 14.58 1.27 -11.71
N GLY A 160 15.04 0.10 -12.16
CA GLY A 160 14.60 -0.51 -13.42
C GLY A 160 15.37 0.04 -14.63
N THR A 161 14.76 -0.11 -15.81
CA THR A 161 15.32 0.37 -17.09
C THR A 161 14.42 1.45 -17.70
N PRO A 162 14.89 2.21 -18.70
CA PRO A 162 14.05 3.19 -19.39
C PRO A 162 12.76 2.60 -19.97
N GLU A 163 12.78 1.35 -20.43
CA GLU A 163 11.63 0.64 -21.01
C GLU A 163 10.73 0.01 -19.95
N ARG A 164 11.24 -0.19 -18.73
CA ARG A 164 10.50 -0.76 -17.61
C ARG A 164 10.93 -0.09 -16.31
N PRO A 165 10.53 1.18 -16.10
CA PRO A 165 10.89 1.91 -14.90
C PRO A 165 10.22 1.28 -13.68
N SER A 166 10.92 1.40 -12.55
CA SER A 166 10.41 1.06 -11.22
C SER A 166 10.74 2.18 -10.26
N ALA A 167 10.01 2.24 -9.16
CA ALA A 167 10.25 3.18 -8.10
C ALA A 167 9.78 2.58 -6.78
N SER A 168 10.38 3.05 -5.70
CA SER A 168 9.98 2.75 -4.33
C SER A 168 8.66 3.43 -3.90
N ALA A 169 8.06 4.21 -4.80
CA ALA A 169 6.70 4.68 -4.70
C ALA A 169 5.94 4.33 -6.00
N PHE A 170 4.70 3.88 -5.85
CA PHE A 170 3.84 3.50 -6.97
C PHE A 170 2.37 3.65 -6.60
N LEU A 171 1.56 3.93 -7.61
CA LEU A 171 0.11 3.85 -7.54
C LEU A 171 -0.32 2.45 -7.93
N THR A 172 -1.48 2.02 -7.42
CA THR A 172 -2.16 0.85 -7.95
C THR A 172 -3.64 1.14 -8.17
N ALA A 173 -4.28 0.34 -9.02
CA ALA A 173 -5.72 0.34 -9.26
C ALA A 173 -6.16 -1.05 -9.71
N ALA A 174 -7.48 -1.32 -9.67
CA ALA A 174 -8.07 -2.58 -10.12
C ALA A 174 -7.38 -3.82 -9.50
N GLU A 175 -7.03 -3.69 -8.21
CA GLU A 175 -6.33 -4.70 -7.45
C GLU A 175 -7.32 -5.77 -6.97
N VAL A 176 -7.02 -7.03 -7.25
CA VAL A 176 -7.82 -8.18 -6.88
C VAL A 176 -6.91 -9.22 -6.24
N TRP A 177 -7.24 -9.59 -5.00
CA TRP A 177 -6.60 -10.66 -4.28
C TRP A 177 -7.50 -11.88 -4.25
N THR A 178 -6.89 -13.05 -4.42
CA THR A 178 -7.57 -14.34 -4.33
C THR A 178 -6.82 -15.30 -3.42
N GLY A 179 -7.59 -16.07 -2.65
CA GLY A 179 -7.10 -17.14 -1.79
C GLY A 179 -7.51 -18.53 -2.29
N PRO A 180 -7.04 -19.59 -1.62
CA PRO A 180 -7.48 -20.95 -1.89
C PRO A 180 -9.00 -21.05 -1.72
N GLY A 181 -9.70 -21.59 -2.73
CA GLY A 181 -11.15 -21.70 -2.70
C GLY A 181 -11.64 -22.61 -1.57
N THR A 182 -12.62 -22.16 -0.79
CA THR A 182 -13.35 -23.03 0.14
C THR A 182 -14.20 -24.03 -0.63
N ALA A 183 -14.20 -25.30 -0.22
CA ALA A 183 -15.12 -26.30 -0.75
C ALA A 183 -16.57 -25.85 -0.55
N PRO A 184 -17.49 -26.09 -1.51
CA PRO A 184 -18.90 -25.88 -1.25
C PRO A 184 -19.34 -26.76 -0.07
N ALA A 185 -20.10 -26.18 0.86
CA ALA A 185 -20.74 -26.87 1.97
C ALA A 185 -21.79 -27.88 1.47
#